data_AF-A0A1R1I039-F1
#
_entry.id   AF-A0A1R1I039-F1
#
_cell.length_a   1.000
_cell.length_b   1.000
_cell.length_c   1.000
_cell.angle_alpha   90.00
_cell.angle_beta   90.00
_cell.angle_gamma   90.00
#
_symmetry.space_group_name_H-M   'P 1'
#
loop_
_entity.id
_entity.type
_entity.pdbx_description
1 polymer ?
#
loop_
_entity_poly.entity_id
_entity_poly.type
_entity_poly.pdbx_seq_one_letter_code
_entity_poly.pdbx_strand_id
1 'polypeptide(L)'
;MDIILLSGSPSSGKTTTINAVYDDLISKGAIVVQSKVQLGGNAADFECIVKYNGKLVAMYSMGDYLIHCCFAAVRYASCDKLILAYNNKFKQDLAAVVASCKNHIVVTKSPGNPTTSNQKDATTIVSKI
;
A
#
# COMPACT_ATOMS: atom_id res chain seq x y z
N MET A 1 0.52 -11.10 9.31
CA MET A 1 0.55 -9.88 8.49
C MET A 1 0.66 -8.63 9.37
N ASP A 2 1.58 -7.73 9.03
CA ASP A 2 1.53 -6.32 9.44
C ASP A 2 1.04 -5.45 8.27
N ILE A 3 0.29 -4.38 8.55
CA ILE A 3 -0.16 -3.45 7.51
C ILE A 3 0.62 -2.14 7.57
N ILE A 4 1.10 -1.67 6.42
CA ILE A 4 1.60 -0.31 6.21
C ILE A 4 0.56 0.48 5.41
N LEU A 5 -0.14 1.40 6.08
CA LEU A 5 -1.16 2.24 5.47
C LEU A 5 -0.54 3.52 4.93
N LEU A 6 -0.71 3.79 3.64
CA LEU A 6 -0.47 5.11 3.07
C LEU A 6 -1.75 5.94 3.15
N SER A 7 -1.86 6.73 4.21
CA SER A 7 -3.04 7.53 4.53
C SER A 7 -3.00 8.91 3.86
N GLY A 8 -4.01 9.25 3.07
CA GLY A 8 -4.09 10.54 2.39
C GLY A 8 -5.46 10.81 1.76
N SER A 9 -5.75 12.07 1.45
CA SER A 9 -7.02 12.46 0.85
C SER A 9 -7.21 11.87 -0.56
N PRO A 10 -8.44 11.85 -1.11
CA PRO A 10 -8.68 11.45 -2.49
C PRO A 10 -7.77 12.21 -3.46
N SER A 11 -7.27 11.52 -4.47
CA SER A 11 -6.38 12.10 -5.50
C SER A 11 -5.06 12.70 -4.99
N SER A 12 -4.62 12.37 -3.77
CA SER A 12 -3.35 12.89 -3.21
C SER A 12 -2.09 12.20 -3.72
N GLY A 13 -2.17 11.36 -4.77
CA GLY A 13 -1.02 10.61 -5.31
C GLY A 13 -0.69 9.30 -4.59
N LYS A 14 -1.64 8.71 -3.84
CA LYS A 14 -1.42 7.43 -3.13
C LYS A 14 -1.06 6.29 -4.09
N THR A 15 -1.85 6.12 -5.16
CA THR A 15 -1.60 5.12 -6.20
C THR A 15 -0.23 5.30 -6.85
N THR A 16 0.16 6.53 -7.16
CA THR A 16 1.48 6.84 -7.72
C THR A 16 2.61 6.52 -6.72
N THR A 17 2.40 6.80 -5.44
CA THR A 17 3.38 6.46 -4.39
C THR A 17 3.55 4.95 -4.25
N ILE A 18 2.48 4.17 -4.29
CA ILE A 18 2.54 2.70 -4.20
C ILE A 18 3.17 2.10 -5.47
N ASN A 19 2.96 2.71 -6.64
CA ASN A 19 3.73 2.35 -7.83
C ASN A 19 5.23 2.59 -7.64
N ALA A 20 5.62 3.74 -7.07
CA ALA A 20 7.02 4.02 -6.76
C ALA A 20 7.62 3.06 -5.70
N VAL A 21 6.81 2.60 -4.74
CA VAL A 21 7.22 1.53 -3.80
C VAL A 21 7.52 0.23 -4.55
N TYR A 22 6.64 -0.17 -5.47
CA TYR A 22 6.88 -1.34 -6.30
C TYR A 22 8.18 -1.20 -7.11
N ASP A 23 8.35 -0.08 -7.82
CA ASP A 23 9.52 0.15 -8.67
C ASP A 23 10.82 0.14 -7.86
N ASP A 24 10.82 0.78 -6.67
CA ASP A 24 11.95 0.77 -5.75
C ASP A 24 12.28 -0.66 -5.25
N LEU A 25 11.26 -1.44 -4.87
CA LEU A 25 11.45 -2.83 -4.44
C LEU A 25 12.04 -3.71 -5.55
N ILE A 26 11.52 -3.60 -6.78
CA ILE A 26 12.05 -4.33 -7.94
C ILE A 26 13.49 -3.92 -8.22
N SER A 27 13.80 -2.62 -8.20
CA SER A 27 15.17 -2.13 -8.40
C SER A 27 16.15 -2.65 -7.34
N LYS A 28 15.64 -2.96 -6.13
CA LYS A 28 16.38 -3.54 -5.01
C LYS A 28 16.37 -5.07 -5.00
N GLY A 29 15.93 -5.72 -6.07
CA GLY A 29 15.99 -7.17 -6.24
C GLY A 29 14.82 -7.95 -5.62
N ALA A 30 13.67 -7.32 -5.38
CA ALA A 30 12.46 -8.05 -5.01
C ALA A 30 12.03 -9.01 -6.14
N ILE A 31 11.58 -10.20 -5.77
CA ILE A 31 11.12 -11.23 -6.72
C ILE A 31 9.60 -11.11 -6.87
N VAL A 32 9.12 -11.02 -8.11
CA VAL A 32 7.67 -11.00 -8.39
C VAL A 32 7.09 -12.39 -8.12
N VAL A 33 6.15 -12.48 -7.19
CA VAL A 33 5.40 -13.72 -6.87
C VAL A 33 4.06 -13.72 -7.60
N GLN A 34 3.39 -12.56 -7.60
CA GLN A 34 2.20 -12.29 -8.39
C GLN A 34 2.39 -10.95 -9.09
N SER A 35 2.32 -10.96 -10.42
CA SER A 35 2.42 -9.75 -11.26
C SER A 35 1.33 -8.73 -10.93
N LYS A 36 1.56 -7.47 -11.31
CA LYS A 36 0.54 -6.42 -11.19
C LYS A 36 -0.73 -6.83 -11.94
N VAL A 37 -1.85 -6.82 -11.22
CA VAL A 37 -3.19 -6.96 -11.77
C VAL A 37 -3.91 -5.63 -11.58
N GLN A 38 -4.53 -5.10 -12.63
CA GLN A 38 -5.28 -3.85 -12.56
C GLN A 38 -6.50 -4.00 -11.63
N LEU A 39 -6.76 -2.97 -10.84
CA LEU A 39 -7.93 -2.86 -9.98
C LEU A 39 -8.92 -1.82 -10.54
N GLY A 40 -10.19 -2.18 -10.64
CA GLY A 40 -11.24 -1.27 -11.06
C GLY A 40 -11.02 -0.67 -12.46
N GLY A 41 -11.46 0.59 -12.65
CA GLY A 41 -11.42 1.28 -13.95
C GLY A 41 -10.15 2.11 -14.22
N ASN A 42 -9.29 2.31 -13.22
CA ASN A 42 -8.08 3.12 -13.35
C ASN A 42 -6.88 2.23 -13.65
N ALA A 43 -6.22 2.45 -14.79
CA ALA A 43 -5.05 1.66 -15.20
C ALA A 43 -3.85 1.77 -14.23
N ALA A 44 -3.79 2.82 -13.42
CA ALA A 44 -2.75 2.99 -12.42
C ALA A 44 -3.02 2.20 -11.13
N ASP A 45 -4.29 1.84 -10.87
CA ASP A 45 -4.65 1.09 -9.69
C ASP A 45 -4.35 -0.39 -9.88
N PHE A 46 -3.65 -0.99 -8.93
CA PHE A 46 -3.14 -2.35 -9.03
C PHE A 46 -3.08 -3.08 -7.69
N GLU A 47 -3.05 -4.40 -7.81
CA GLU A 47 -2.62 -5.31 -6.75
C GLU A 47 -1.47 -6.20 -7.23
N CYS A 48 -0.55 -6.56 -6.33
CA CYS A 48 0.50 -7.53 -6.63
C CYS A 48 1.08 -8.15 -5.35
N ILE A 49 1.91 -9.18 -5.51
CA ILE A 49 2.69 -9.77 -4.41
C ILE A 49 4.15 -9.90 -4.86
N VAL A 50 5.06 -9.43 -4.02
CA VAL A 50 6.51 -9.60 -4.22
C VAL A 50 7.11 -10.28 -2.99
N LYS A 51 8.27 -10.93 -3.18
CA LYS A 51 9.12 -11.42 -2.10
C LYS A 51 10.33 -10.50 -1.97
N TYR A 52 10.51 -9.91 -0.78
CA TYR A 52 11.60 -9.00 -0.49
C TYR A 52 12.16 -9.26 0.91
N ASN A 53 13.48 -9.36 1.05
CA ASN A 53 14.16 -9.71 2.32
C ASN A 53 13.54 -10.93 3.03
N GLY A 54 13.18 -11.96 2.25
CA GLY A 54 12.56 -13.19 2.75
C GLY A 54 11.06 -13.10 3.08
N LYS A 55 10.46 -11.91 3.05
CA LYS A 55 9.05 -11.67 3.39
C LYS A 55 8.16 -11.59 2.15
N LEU A 56 6.93 -12.07 2.26
CA LEU A 56 5.86 -11.84 1.29
C LEU A 56 5.19 -10.49 1.55
N VAL A 57 5.25 -9.62 0.55
CA VAL A 57 4.74 -8.24 0.60
C VAL A 57 3.65 -8.08 -0.46
N ALA A 58 2.41 -7.93 -0.01
CA ALA A 58 1.30 -7.57 -0.86
C ALA A 58 1.21 -6.04 -0.99
N MET A 59 0.83 -5.57 -2.17
CA MET A 59 0.53 -4.16 -2.44
C MET A 59 -0.88 -4.06 -2.99
N TYR A 60 -1.67 -3.13 -2.46
CA TYR A 60 -3.03 -2.84 -2.90
C TYR A 60 -3.23 -1.33 -2.96
N SER A 61 -3.32 -0.76 -4.17
CA SER A 61 -3.30 0.69 -4.36
C SER A 61 -4.66 1.37 -4.24
N MET A 62 -5.75 0.61 -4.30
CA MET A 62 -7.11 1.16 -4.28
C MET A 62 -7.54 1.43 -2.83
N GLY A 63 -7.41 2.68 -2.39
CA GLY A 63 -7.60 3.06 -0.98
C GLY A 63 -8.76 4.00 -0.69
N ASP A 64 -9.53 4.39 -1.71
CA ASP A 64 -10.57 5.41 -1.57
C ASP A 64 -11.92 4.88 -1.11
N TYR A 65 -12.06 3.55 -1.00
CA TYR A 65 -13.24 2.87 -0.47
C TYR A 65 -12.85 1.92 0.66
N LEU A 66 -13.44 2.12 1.83
CA LEU A 66 -13.15 1.35 3.03
C LEU A 66 -13.35 -0.16 2.84
N ILE A 67 -14.42 -0.57 2.16
CA ILE A 67 -14.72 -1.99 1.98
C ILE A 67 -13.64 -2.72 1.17
N HIS A 68 -13.03 -2.06 0.19
CA HIS A 68 -11.90 -2.61 -0.56
C HIS A 68 -10.64 -2.74 0.32
N CYS A 69 -10.44 -1.80 1.26
CA CYS A 69 -9.37 -1.90 2.25
C CYS A 69 -9.55 -3.12 3.17
N CYS A 70 -10.76 -3.35 3.67
CA CYS A 70 -11.07 -4.52 4.50
C CYS A 70 -10.89 -5.83 3.71
N PHE A 71 -11.36 -5.89 2.46
CA PHE A 71 -11.16 -7.06 1.61
C PHE A 71 -9.69 -7.33 1.31
N ALA A 72 -8.89 -6.30 1.06
CA ALA A 72 -7.45 -6.46 0.89
C ALA A 72 -6.80 -7.06 2.17
N ALA A 73 -7.16 -6.55 3.35
CA ALA A 73 -6.63 -7.06 4.61
C ALA A 73 -6.95 -8.56 4.83
N VAL A 74 -8.17 -9.01 4.47
CA VAL A 74 -8.55 -10.42 4.55
C VAL A 74 -7.85 -11.25 3.46
N ARG A 75 -7.87 -10.77 2.22
CA ARG A 75 -7.32 -11.48 1.06
C ARG A 75 -5.82 -11.77 1.19
N TYR A 76 -5.07 -10.81 1.76
CA TYR A 76 -3.63 -10.91 1.91
C TYR A 76 -3.18 -11.34 3.32
N ALA A 77 -4.07 -11.85 4.15
CA ALA A 77 -3.76 -12.24 5.53
C ALA A 77 -2.62 -13.28 5.67
N SER A 78 -2.37 -14.08 4.63
CA SER A 78 -1.25 -15.03 4.55
C SER A 78 0.11 -14.40 4.25
N CYS A 79 0.15 -13.12 3.85
CA CYS A 79 1.39 -12.38 3.61
C CYS A 79 1.99 -11.86 4.93
N ASP A 80 3.30 -11.60 4.91
CA ASP A 80 3.99 -11.00 6.05
C ASP A 80 3.64 -9.53 6.18
N LYS A 81 3.55 -8.82 5.05
CA LYS A 81 3.27 -7.39 4.95
C LYS A 81 2.18 -7.10 3.92
N LEU A 82 1.33 -6.12 4.21
CA LEU A 82 0.41 -5.50 3.26
C LEU A 82 0.65 -3.99 3.22
N ILE A 83 0.93 -3.46 2.04
CA ILE A 83 1.02 -2.03 1.78
C ILE A 83 -0.30 -1.60 1.14
N LEU A 84 -1.01 -0.72 1.82
CA LEU A 84 -2.40 -0.40 1.51
C LEU A 84 -2.59 1.11 1.39
N ALA A 85 -3.12 1.57 0.27
CA ALA A 85 -3.62 2.95 0.19
C ALA A 85 -4.83 3.10 1.11
N TYR A 86 -4.96 4.25 1.77
CA TYR A 86 -6.07 4.51 2.68
C TYR A 86 -6.52 5.96 2.60
N ASN A 87 -7.83 6.18 2.50
CA ASN A 87 -8.41 7.51 2.51
C ASN A 87 -8.59 8.01 3.96
N ASN A 88 -7.93 9.12 4.28
CA ASN A 88 -7.91 9.69 5.62
C ASN A 88 -9.24 10.32 6.07
N LYS A 89 -10.26 10.36 5.20
CA LYS A 89 -11.62 10.77 5.57
C LYS A 89 -12.35 9.71 6.42
N PHE A 90 -11.89 8.46 6.44
CA PHE A 90 -12.50 7.34 7.18
C PHE A 90 -12.12 7.32 8.68
N LYS A 91 -12.30 8.43 9.40
CA LYS A 91 -11.79 8.60 10.78
C LYS A 91 -12.24 7.54 11.80
N GLN A 92 -13.40 6.91 11.62
CA GLN A 92 -13.94 5.92 12.57
C GLN A 92 -13.60 4.46 12.21
N ASP A 93 -13.06 4.21 11.01
CA ASP A 93 -13.05 2.85 10.45
C ASP A 93 -11.65 2.28 10.20
N LEU A 94 -10.59 3.00 10.59
CA LEU A 94 -9.23 2.44 10.55
C LEU A 94 -9.15 1.15 11.38
N ALA A 95 -9.78 1.16 12.55
CA ALA A 95 -9.87 -0.02 13.43
C ALA A 95 -10.48 -1.22 12.70
N ALA A 96 -11.47 -1.03 11.82
CA ALA A 96 -12.08 -2.10 11.04
C ALA A 96 -11.10 -2.71 10.02
N VAL A 97 -10.29 -1.87 9.37
CA VAL A 97 -9.27 -2.32 8.40
C VAL A 97 -8.14 -3.10 9.09
N VAL A 98 -7.69 -2.63 10.26
CA VAL A 98 -6.55 -3.22 10.97
C VAL A 98 -6.93 -4.24 12.04
N ALA A 99 -8.23 -4.52 12.25
CA ALA A 99 -8.73 -5.37 13.34
C ALA A 99 -8.08 -6.76 13.37
N SER A 100 -7.74 -7.32 12.22
CA SER A 100 -7.13 -8.65 12.08
C SER A 100 -5.59 -8.64 12.11
N CYS A 101 -4.97 -7.49 12.36
CA CYS A 101 -3.52 -7.30 12.16
C CYS A 101 -2.74 -7.36 13.46
N LYS A 102 -1.55 -7.97 13.42
CA LYS A 102 -0.65 -8.01 14.57
C LYS A 102 -0.09 -6.63 14.90
N ASN A 103 0.31 -5.89 13.87
CA ASN A 103 0.77 -4.51 13.95
C ASN A 103 0.28 -3.72 12.73
N HIS A 104 0.19 -2.40 12.88
CA HIS A 104 0.00 -1.51 11.75
C HIS A 104 0.88 -0.26 11.88
N ILE A 105 1.31 0.28 10.74
CA ILE A 105 2.05 1.53 10.64
C ILE A 105 1.30 2.45 9.69
N VAL A 106 1.07 3.70 10.11
CA VAL A 106 0.47 4.71 9.25
C VAL A 106 1.58 5.63 8.73
N VAL A 107 1.70 5.71 7.41
CA VAL A 107 2.49 6.71 6.70
C VAL A 107 1.51 7.73 6.13
N THR A 108 1.58 8.98 6.59
CA THR A 108 0.76 10.05 6.03
C THR A 108 1.37 10.54 4.73
N LYS A 109 0.55 10.63 3.68
CA LYS A 109 0.96 11.20 2.39
C LYS A 109 1.42 12.64 2.59
N SER A 110 2.66 12.91 2.19
CA SER A 110 3.22 14.25 2.25
C SER A 110 2.54 15.18 1.23
N PRO A 111 2.17 16.42 1.61
CA PRO A 111 1.75 17.45 0.66
C PRO A 111 2.94 17.96 -0.17
N GLY A 112 2.66 18.61 -1.30
CA GLY A 112 3.68 19.28 -2.12
C GLY A 112 3.84 18.70 -3.53
N ASN A 113 5.00 18.93 -4.15
CA ASN A 113 5.27 18.47 -5.51
C ASN A 113 5.07 16.94 -5.60
N PRO A 114 4.19 16.45 -6.50
CA PRO A 114 3.86 15.03 -6.58
C PRO A 114 5.08 14.15 -6.79
N THR A 115 6.03 14.54 -7.63
CA THR A 115 7.21 13.73 -7.94
C THR A 115 8.10 13.52 -6.72
N THR A 116 8.48 14.60 -6.03
CA THR A 116 9.39 14.52 -4.89
C THR A 116 8.72 13.95 -3.65
N SER A 117 7.45 14.29 -3.42
CA SER A 117 6.70 13.80 -2.25
C SER A 117 6.39 12.30 -2.36
N ASN A 118 5.99 11.81 -3.54
CA ASN A 118 5.72 10.39 -3.76
C ASN A 118 6.99 9.55 -3.57
N GLN A 119 8.13 9.99 -4.09
CA GLN A 119 9.39 9.25 -3.92
C GLN A 119 9.82 9.19 -2.45
N LYS A 120 9.73 10.30 -1.72
CA LYS A 120 10.04 10.36 -0.28
C LYS A 120 9.14 9.44 0.53
N ASP A 121 7.84 9.47 0.27
CA ASP A 121 6.87 8.63 0.96
C ASP A 121 7.10 7.15 0.62
N ALA A 122 7.45 6.83 -0.63
CA ALA A 122 7.79 5.48 -1.07
C ALA A 122 9.04 4.94 -0.34
N THR A 123 10.13 5.71 -0.27
CA THR A 123 11.32 5.35 0.50
C THR A 123 10.99 5.13 1.98
N THR A 124 10.11 5.97 2.53
CA THR A 124 9.63 5.86 3.92
C THR A 124 8.85 4.57 4.14
N ILE A 125 8.06 4.11 3.18
CA ILE A 125 7.35 2.82 3.23
C ILE A 125 8.34 1.66 3.11
N VAL A 126 9.26 1.70 2.14
CA VAL A 126 10.23 0.62 1.90
C VAL A 126 11.13 0.38 3.11
N SER A 127 11.51 1.43 3.84
CA SER A 127 12.29 1.30 5.09
C SER A 127 11.57 0.55 6.23
N LYS A 128 10.25 0.29 6.11
CA LYS A 128 9.41 -0.37 7.12
C LYS A 128 9.06 -1.82 6.78
N ILE A 129 9.53 -2.31 5.64
CA ILE A 129 9.30 -3.69 5.15
C ILE A 129 10.31 -4.63 5.79
#